data_AF-A0A7S2WSN6-F1
#
_entry.id   AF-A0A7S2WSN6-F1
#
_cell.length_a   1.000
_cell.length_b   1.000
_cell.length_c   1.000
_cell.angle_alpha   90.00
_cell.angle_beta   90.00
_cell.angle_gamma   90.00
#
_symmetry.space_group_name_H-M   'P 1'
#
loop_
_entity.id
_entity.type
_entity.pdbx_description
1 polymer ?
#
loop_
_entity_poly.entity_id
_entity_poly.type
_entity_poly.pdbx_seq_one_letter_code
_entity_poly.pdbx_strand_id
1 'polypeptide(L)'
;SPFRSVDRIKLILALLQLPTNNKKCPGCGFDLDKLVDWDCMLAYFPMHDLKAKIELEKEWLRIDTMPWEQPMERIKDYFGEKIAFYFGWLGHYTTWLIFAAVAGAITFLANVIENTTDSSLVPIFATFIA
;
A
#
# COMPACT_ATOMS: atom_id res chain seq x y z
N SER A 1 -6.01 17.18 -15.80
CA SER A 1 -5.62 16.67 -17.14
C SER A 1 -6.30 15.34 -17.38
N PRO A 2 -6.47 14.89 -18.64
CA PRO A 2 -7.08 13.58 -18.93
C PRO A 2 -6.26 12.39 -18.44
N PHE A 3 -4.94 12.56 -18.27
CA PHE A 3 -4.05 11.54 -17.68
C PHE A 3 -3.50 12.00 -16.35
N ARG A 4 -3.38 11.06 -15.40
CA ARG A 4 -2.73 11.27 -14.10
C ARG A 4 -1.23 11.35 -14.26
N SER A 5 -0.53 11.99 -13.32
CA SER A 5 0.92 12.13 -13.36
C SER A 5 1.63 10.78 -13.41
N VAL A 6 1.15 9.79 -12.64
CA VAL A 6 1.69 8.43 -12.63
C VAL A 6 1.53 7.72 -13.97
N ASP A 7 0.38 7.89 -14.64
CA ASP A 7 0.14 7.28 -15.96
C ASP A 7 1.08 7.86 -17.02
N ARG A 8 1.35 9.17 -16.95
CA ARG A 8 2.33 9.82 -17.82
C ARG A 8 3.74 9.28 -17.60
N ILE A 9 4.14 9.11 -16.35
CA ILE A 9 5.45 8.54 -16.00
C ILE A 9 5.57 7.11 -16.54
N LYS A 10 4.55 6.27 -16.31
CA LYS A 10 4.51 4.89 -16.84
C LYS A 10 4.55 4.87 -18.37
N LEU A 11 3.85 5.79 -19.03
CA LEU A 11 3.85 5.89 -20.48
C LEU A 11 5.24 6.29 -21.02
N ILE A 12 5.88 7.29 -20.40
CA ILE A 12 7.24 7.71 -20.76
C ILE A 12 8.22 6.55 -20.59
N LEU A 13 8.17 5.85 -19.44
CA LEU A 13 9.01 4.69 -19.16
C LEU A 13 8.78 3.58 -20.20
N ALA A 14 7.53 3.29 -20.52
CA ALA A 14 7.16 2.31 -21.54
C ALA A 14 7.70 2.71 -22.92
N LEU A 15 7.57 3.99 -23.32
CA LEU A 15 8.09 4.48 -24.61
C LEU A 15 9.62 4.37 -24.70
N LEU A 16 10.34 4.59 -23.60
CA LEU A 16 11.79 4.42 -23.54
C LEU A 16 12.19 2.96 -23.72
N GLN A 17 11.52 2.04 -23.01
CA GLN A 17 11.87 0.61 -23.01
C GLN A 17 11.35 -0.17 -24.22
N LEU A 18 10.27 0.28 -24.87
CA LEU A 18 9.68 -0.42 -26.02
C LEU A 18 10.66 -0.50 -27.19
N PRO A 19 10.77 -1.64 -27.89
CA PRO A 19 11.69 -1.80 -29.01
C PRO A 19 11.25 -0.98 -30.23
N THR A 20 12.23 -0.49 -30.98
CA THR A 20 12.00 0.32 -32.18
C THR A 20 11.35 -0.46 -33.33
N ASN A 21 11.53 -1.78 -33.36
CA ASN A 21 11.00 -2.66 -34.42
C ASN A 21 9.51 -3.05 -34.24
N ASN A 22 8.80 -2.48 -33.28
CA ASN A 22 7.40 -2.81 -33.07
C ASN A 22 6.50 -2.04 -34.07
N LYS A 23 5.81 -2.78 -34.96
CA LYS A 23 4.95 -2.20 -36.02
C LYS A 23 3.75 -1.41 -35.51
N LYS A 24 3.24 -1.68 -34.30
CA LYS A 24 2.04 -1.03 -33.76
C LYS A 24 2.37 0.23 -32.97
N CYS A 25 3.35 0.15 -32.08
CA CYS A 25 3.83 1.25 -31.24
C CYS A 25 5.35 1.14 -31.09
N PRO A 26 6.15 1.84 -31.92
CA PRO A 26 7.60 1.85 -31.79
C PRO A 26 8.03 2.68 -30.58
N GLY A 27 9.07 2.23 -29.87
CA GLY A 27 9.74 2.96 -28.80
C GLY A 27 11.23 3.18 -29.08
N CYS A 28 11.97 3.63 -28.07
CA CYS A 28 13.40 3.92 -28.19
C CYS A 28 14.31 2.69 -28.06
N GLY A 29 13.81 1.58 -27.50
CA GLY A 29 14.57 0.35 -27.28
C GLY A 29 15.63 0.45 -26.19
N PHE A 30 15.51 1.41 -25.27
CA PHE A 30 16.43 1.59 -24.15
C PHE A 30 16.04 0.71 -22.97
N ASP A 31 16.80 -0.36 -22.78
CA ASP A 31 16.72 -1.20 -21.60
C ASP A 31 17.48 -0.52 -20.44
N LEU A 32 16.74 0.24 -19.62
CA LEU A 32 17.32 1.03 -18.53
C LEU A 32 18.00 0.15 -17.47
N ASP A 33 17.50 -1.07 -17.25
CA ASP A 33 18.07 -2.01 -16.27
C ASP A 33 19.47 -2.43 -16.70
N LYS A 34 19.66 -2.79 -17.98
CA LYS A 34 20.99 -3.11 -18.53
C LYS A 34 21.96 -1.94 -18.48
N LEU A 35 21.47 -0.71 -18.68
CA LEU A 35 22.30 0.48 -18.63
C LEU A 35 22.79 0.78 -17.21
N VAL A 36 21.99 0.44 -16.19
CA VAL A 36 22.42 0.49 -14.80
C VAL A 36 23.42 -0.62 -14.51
N ASP A 37 23.17 -1.85 -14.98
CA ASP A 37 24.09 -2.98 -14.80
C ASP A 37 25.45 -2.76 -15.48
N TRP A 38 25.48 -2.03 -16.59
CA TRP A 38 26.71 -1.64 -17.30
C TRP A 38 27.42 -0.41 -16.70
N ASP A 39 26.96 0.09 -15.55
CA ASP A 39 27.50 1.28 -14.87
C ASP A 39 27.51 2.55 -15.76
N CYS A 40 26.65 2.58 -16.78
CA CYS A 40 26.44 3.74 -17.64
C CYS A 40 25.45 4.73 -17.00
N MET A 41 24.54 4.23 -16.17
CA MET A 41 23.63 5.01 -15.34
C MET A 41 23.69 4.56 -13.89
N LEU A 42 23.67 5.50 -12.95
CA LEU A 42 23.63 5.18 -11.53
C LEU A 42 22.25 4.65 -11.09
N ALA A 43 21.19 5.35 -11.48
CA ALA A 43 19.81 5.00 -11.18
C ALA A 43 18.86 5.84 -12.04
N TYR A 44 17.61 5.40 -12.17
CA TYR A 44 16.53 6.18 -12.72
C TYR A 44 15.31 6.11 -11.79
N PHE A 45 14.67 7.25 -11.54
CA PHE A 45 13.48 7.33 -10.70
C PHE A 45 12.62 8.52 -11.11
N PRO A 46 11.29 8.43 -10.92
CA PRO A 46 10.42 9.57 -11.15
C PRO A 46 10.65 10.65 -10.09
N MET A 47 10.52 11.91 -10.51
CA MET A 47 10.54 13.05 -9.58
C MET A 47 9.20 13.17 -8.87
N HIS A 48 9.23 13.36 -7.55
CA HIS A 48 8.04 13.60 -6.74
C HIS A 48 7.50 15.02 -6.93
N ASP A 49 6.17 15.16 -7.00
CA ASP A 49 5.51 16.44 -6.78
C ASP A 49 5.38 16.68 -5.27
N LEU A 50 6.14 17.66 -4.77
CA LEU A 50 6.20 18.01 -3.36
C LEU A 50 4.87 18.57 -2.83
N LYS A 51 4.13 19.34 -3.65
CA LYS A 51 2.87 19.95 -3.23
C LYS A 51 1.80 18.88 -3.01
N ALA A 52 1.60 18.03 -4.03
CA ALA A 52 0.67 16.92 -3.96
C ALA A 52 1.03 15.93 -2.83
N LYS A 53 2.32 15.71 -2.57
CA LYS A 53 2.78 14.88 -1.44
C LYS A 53 2.33 15.45 -0.09
N ILE A 54 2.61 16.73 0.15
CA ILE A 54 2.29 17.38 1.44
C ILE A 54 0.78 17.42 1.68
N GLU A 55 0.00 17.67 0.63
CA GLU A 55 -1.46 17.65 0.72
C GLU A 55 -1.99 16.25 1.05
N LEU A 56 -1.48 15.21 0.37
CA LEU A 56 -1.84 13.83 0.64
C LEU A 56 -1.44 13.41 2.06
N GLU A 57 -0.25 13.81 2.52
CA GLU A 57 0.24 13.51 3.85
C GLU A 57 -0.66 14.06 4.94
N LYS A 58 -1.13 15.32 4.78
CA LYS A 58 -2.05 15.97 5.73
C LYS A 58 -3.43 15.32 5.78
N GLU A 59 -3.92 14.81 4.66
CA GLU A 59 -5.22 14.15 4.59
C GLU A 59 -5.14 12.70 5.10
N TRP A 60 -4.07 11.99 4.75
CA TRP A 60 -3.93 10.55 5.01
C TRP A 60 -3.35 10.24 6.39
N LEU A 61 -2.32 10.94 6.86
CA LEU A 61 -1.60 10.59 8.09
C LEU A 61 -2.20 11.25 9.34
N ARG A 62 -3.52 11.38 9.38
CA ARG A 62 -4.19 11.91 10.54
C ARG A 62 -4.30 10.84 11.62
N ILE A 63 -4.04 11.21 12.87
CA ILE A 63 -4.06 10.27 14.00
C ILE A 63 -5.49 9.79 14.30
N ASP A 64 -6.49 10.59 13.96
CA ASP A 64 -7.91 10.32 14.22
C ASP A 64 -8.62 9.55 13.12
N THR A 65 -7.95 9.22 12.01
CA THR A 65 -8.55 8.43 10.93
C THR A 65 -8.44 6.94 11.21
N MET A 66 -9.56 6.24 11.06
CA MET A 66 -9.60 4.79 11.23
C MET A 66 -8.95 4.06 10.04
N PRO A 67 -8.47 2.81 10.21
CA PRO A 67 -7.81 2.06 9.16
C PRO A 67 -8.63 1.87 7.87
N TRP A 68 -9.96 1.94 7.94
CA TRP A 68 -10.87 1.81 6.79
C TRP A 68 -11.20 3.13 6.09
N GLU A 69 -10.81 4.28 6.66
CA GLU A 69 -11.12 5.63 6.12
C GLU A 69 -9.95 6.25 5.33
N GLN A 70 -9.04 5.41 4.82
CA GLN A 70 -7.89 5.89 4.07
C GLN A 70 -8.31 6.46 2.70
N PRO A 71 -7.75 7.61 2.25
CA PRO A 71 -8.07 8.23 0.97
C PRO A 71 -7.46 7.47 -0.21
N MET A 72 -8.04 6.30 -0.51
CA MET A 72 -7.48 5.31 -1.42
C MET A 72 -7.30 5.82 -2.85
N GLU A 73 -8.25 6.63 -3.32
CA GLU A 73 -8.20 7.21 -4.65
C GLU A 73 -7.03 8.17 -4.82
N ARG A 74 -6.73 8.99 -3.80
CA ARG A 74 -5.59 9.91 -3.85
C ARG A 74 -4.25 9.18 -3.73
N ILE A 75 -4.17 8.12 -2.93
CA ILE A 75 -3.00 7.23 -2.86
C ILE A 75 -2.77 6.58 -4.24
N LYS A 76 -3.83 6.07 -4.87
CA LYS A 76 -3.79 5.48 -6.23
C LYS A 76 -3.32 6.49 -7.27
N ASP A 77 -3.78 7.73 -7.20
CA ASP A 77 -3.44 8.73 -8.20
C ASP A 77 -2.03 9.30 -8.04
N TYR A 78 -1.47 9.28 -6.82
CA TYR A 78 -0.10 9.75 -6.54
C TYR A 78 0.96 8.62 -6.66
N PHE A 79 0.69 7.43 -6.12
CA PHE A 79 1.64 6.32 -6.06
C PHE A 79 1.36 5.22 -7.09
N GLY A 80 0.16 5.17 -7.65
CA GLY A 80 -0.29 4.11 -8.55
C GLY A 80 -1.08 3.00 -7.85
N GLU A 81 -1.65 2.12 -8.66
CA GLU A 81 -2.62 1.10 -8.25
C GLU A 81 -1.99 0.02 -7.36
N LYS A 82 -0.73 -0.36 -7.61
CA LYS A 82 -0.05 -1.39 -6.81
C LYS A 82 0.11 -0.96 -5.35
N ILE A 83 0.55 0.28 -5.14
CA ILE A 83 0.77 0.83 -3.80
C ILE A 83 -0.58 1.09 -3.11
N ALA A 84 -1.56 1.63 -3.85
CA ALA A 84 -2.92 1.78 -3.32
C ALA A 84 -3.51 0.44 -2.86
N PHE A 85 -3.40 -0.62 -3.68
CA PHE A 85 -3.90 -1.93 -3.31
C PHE A 85 -3.21 -2.49 -2.05
N TYR A 86 -1.89 -2.29 -1.93
CA TYR A 86 -1.15 -2.66 -0.72
C TYR A 86 -1.72 -1.99 0.54
N PHE A 87 -1.93 -0.66 0.50
CA PHE A 87 -2.49 0.07 1.64
C PHE A 87 -3.96 -0.26 1.90
N GLY A 88 -4.74 -0.55 0.87
CA GLY A 88 -6.12 -1.02 1.01
C GLY A 88 -6.19 -2.37 1.72
N TRP A 89 -5.32 -3.30 1.37
CA TRP A 89 -5.21 -4.58 2.08
C TRP A 89 -4.72 -4.40 3.52
N LEU A 90 -3.74 -3.51 3.75
CA LEU A 90 -3.25 -3.20 5.10
C LEU A 90 -4.37 -2.65 6.00
N GLY A 91 -5.19 -1.72 5.49
CA GLY A 91 -6.32 -1.18 6.22
C GLY A 91 -7.36 -2.25 6.57
N HIS A 92 -7.69 -3.11 5.61
CA HIS A 92 -8.57 -4.26 5.83
C HIS A 92 -8.04 -5.21 6.90
N TYR A 93 -6.76 -5.60 6.80
CA TYR A 93 -6.11 -6.50 7.75
C TYR A 93 -6.08 -5.92 9.17
N THR A 94 -5.72 -4.64 9.30
CA THR A 94 -5.69 -3.93 10.59
C THR A 94 -7.08 -3.86 11.22
N THR A 95 -8.12 -3.70 10.41
CA THR A 95 -9.51 -3.68 10.88
C THR A 95 -9.89 -5.02 11.53
N TRP A 96 -9.53 -6.16 10.91
CA TRP A 96 -9.75 -7.48 11.51
C TRP A 96 -8.91 -7.72 12.76
N LEU A 97 -7.67 -7.24 12.79
CA LEU A 97 -6.83 -7.29 13.99
C LEU A 97 -7.44 -6.53 15.16
N ILE A 98 -8.12 -5.41 14.93
CA ILE A 98 -8.82 -4.68 16.00
C ILE A 98 -9.91 -5.55 16.62
N PHE A 99 -10.72 -6.24 15.82
CA PHE A 99 -11.74 -7.16 16.34
C PHE A 99 -11.12 -8.31 17.14
N ALA A 100 -10.05 -8.91 16.62
CA ALA A 100 -9.31 -9.95 17.33
C ALA A 100 -8.68 -9.46 18.64
N ALA A 101 -8.13 -8.24 18.64
CA ALA A 101 -7.56 -7.61 19.83
C ALA A 101 -8.62 -7.32 20.90
N VAL A 102 -9.81 -6.86 20.51
CA VAL A 102 -10.93 -6.64 21.44
C VAL A 102 -11.38 -7.96 22.08
N ALA A 103 -11.57 -9.02 21.27
CA ALA A 103 -11.93 -10.35 21.79
C ALA A 103 -10.85 -10.90 22.76
N GLY A 104 -9.58 -10.72 22.42
CA GLY A 104 -8.45 -11.09 23.27
C GLY A 104 -8.41 -10.30 24.57
N ALA A 105 -8.66 -8.99 24.53
CA ALA A 105 -8.70 -8.13 25.70
C ALA A 105 -9.84 -8.51 26.66
N ILE A 106 -11.04 -8.83 26.14
CA ILE A 106 -12.17 -9.30 26.94
C ILE A 106 -11.82 -10.61 27.64
N THR A 107 -11.24 -11.55 26.90
CA THR A 107 -10.81 -12.85 27.46
C THR A 107 -9.75 -12.65 28.54
N PHE A 108 -8.78 -11.76 28.31
CA PHE A 108 -7.76 -11.43 29.30
C PHE A 108 -8.36 -10.84 30.58
N LEU A 109 -9.27 -9.86 30.46
CA LEU A 109 -9.95 -9.25 31.62
C LEU A 109 -10.77 -10.26 32.43
N ALA A 110 -11.47 -11.17 31.76
CA ALA A 110 -12.24 -12.22 32.43
C ALA A 110 -11.34 -13.14 33.28
N ASN A 111 -10.21 -13.60 32.72
CA ASN A 111 -9.24 -14.43 33.46
C ASN A 111 -8.65 -13.67 34.67
N VAL A 112 -8.38 -12.37 34.54
CA VAL A 112 -7.86 -11.55 35.65
C VAL A 112 -8.90 -11.38 36.76
N ILE A 113 -10.18 -11.18 36.42
CA ILE A 113 -11.26 -11.06 37.41
C ILE A 113 -11.49 -12.39 38.14
N GLU A 114 -11.50 -13.49 37.39
CA GLU A 114 -11.77 -14.83 37.94
C GLU A 114 -10.56 -15.42 38.70
N ASN A 115 -9.36 -14.81 38.58
CA ASN A 115 -8.09 -15.30 39.15
C ASN A 115 -7.81 -16.79 38.87
N THR A 116 -8.40 -17.32 37.79
CA THR A 116 -8.22 -18.69 37.31
C THR A 116 -7.98 -18.67 35.81
N THR A 117 -7.16 -19.62 35.34
CA THR A 117 -6.88 -19.84 33.92
C THR A 117 -7.94 -20.71 33.24
N ASP A 118 -8.87 -21.29 34.01
CA ASP A 118 -9.89 -22.24 33.55
C ASP A 118 -11.21 -21.54 33.19
N SER A 119 -11.14 -20.31 32.68
CA SER A 119 -12.31 -19.58 32.22
C SER A 119 -12.89 -20.22 30.96
N SER A 120 -14.21 -20.45 30.94
CA SER A 120 -14.94 -21.02 29.79
C SER A 120 -14.81 -20.20 28.50
N LEU A 121 -14.31 -18.96 28.56
CA LEU A 121 -14.10 -18.08 27.42
C LEU A 121 -12.79 -18.37 26.65
N VAL A 122 -11.78 -18.98 27.29
CA VAL A 122 -10.48 -19.25 26.66
C VAL A 122 -10.60 -20.25 25.50
N PRO A 123 -11.33 -21.37 25.61
CA PRO A 123 -11.54 -22.28 24.48
C PRO A 123 -12.33 -21.65 23.33
N ILE A 124 -13.30 -20.78 23.64
CA ILE A 124 -14.13 -20.07 22.65
C ILE A 124 -13.27 -19.09 21.85
N PHE A 125 -12.41 -18.33 22.54
CA PHE A 125 -11.44 -17.45 21.90
C PHE A 125 -10.43 -18.23 21.06
N ALA A 126 -9.95 -19.38 21.54
CA ALA A 126 -9.04 -20.24 20.78
C ALA A 126 -9.66 -20.75 19.48
N THR A 127 -10.94 -21.16 19.48
CA THR A 127 -11.66 -21.53 18.25
C THR A 127 -11.98 -20.35 17.33
N PHE A 128 -12.02 -19.13 17.86
CA PHE A 128 -12.23 -17.92 17.06
C PHE A 128 -10.96 -17.50 16.30
N ILE A 129 -9.77 -17.80 16.87
CA ILE A 129 -8.47 -17.47 16.26
C ILE A 129 -7.94 -18.59 15.35
N ALA A 130 -8.37 -19.84 15.58
CA ALA A 130 -8.02 -21.01 14.77
C ALA A 130 -8.65 -20.95 13.37
#